data_AF-A0A8C5TCK2-F1
#
_entry.id   AF-A0A8C5TCK2-F1
#
_cell.length_a   1.000
_cell.length_b   1.000
_cell.length_c   1.000
_cell.angle_alpha   90.00
_cell.angle_beta   90.00
_cell.angle_gamma   90.00
#
_symmetry.space_group_name_H-M   'P 1'
#
loop_
_entity.id
_entity.type
_entity.pdbx_description
1 polymer ?
#
loop_
_entity_poly.entity_id
_entity_poly.type
_entity_poly.pdbx_seq_one_letter_code
_entity_poly.pdbx_strand_id
1 'polypeptide(L)'
;MEGNNISPFQGSIKSLLLPPPSPTRELRAALAEDERRQREGEAKLRALRQGVPDYGQFRSGIVLASHLKPLDKKDRLGQRRNVLWNPCAAPAEASPAHLPGTAAEFHRDWRRCLKSGTEKYRFLLELGGEALGRIFQADVGFGLLGEFLTVLAENIHPGDRAAVLQILQSLAGTKRFGLNVALLSQAEKESSQDLFRKLQMLPESAEGQEHQGWQEQGKRGSEKTQSLTSA
;
A
#
# COMPACT_ATOMS: atom_id res chain seq x y z
N MET A 1 -77.96 62.16 -22.32
CA MET A 1 -78.33 61.51 -21.05
C MET A 1 -77.56 60.21 -20.98
N GLU A 2 -76.41 60.19 -20.34
CA GLU A 2 -75.71 58.94 -20.04
C GLU A 2 -75.31 58.98 -18.57
N GLY A 3 -76.17 58.35 -17.75
CA GLY A 3 -75.91 58.13 -16.34
C GLY A 3 -74.96 56.95 -16.20
N ASN A 4 -73.71 57.24 -15.86
CA ASN A 4 -72.71 56.22 -15.57
C ASN A 4 -72.85 55.79 -14.10
N ASN A 5 -73.36 54.58 -13.91
CA ASN A 5 -73.64 53.97 -12.62
C ASN A 5 -72.34 53.33 -12.09
N ILE A 6 -71.71 53.94 -11.10
CA ILE A 6 -70.48 53.43 -10.46
C ILE A 6 -70.87 52.33 -9.47
N SER A 7 -70.60 51.07 -9.82
CA SER A 7 -70.78 49.93 -8.92
C SER A 7 -69.69 49.91 -7.81
N PRO A 8 -70.04 49.77 -6.53
CA PRO A 8 -69.09 49.78 -5.41
C PRO A 8 -68.27 48.47 -5.25
N PHE A 9 -68.51 47.48 -6.12
CA PHE A 9 -67.96 46.13 -5.96
C PHE A 9 -66.49 45.98 -6.39
N GLN A 10 -65.92 46.94 -7.13
CA GLN A 10 -64.52 46.88 -7.56
C GLN A 10 -63.50 47.26 -6.46
N GLY A 11 -63.95 47.84 -5.34
CA GLY A 11 -63.07 48.19 -4.22
C GLY A 11 -62.64 46.99 -3.37
N SER A 12 -63.47 45.94 -3.31
CA SER A 12 -63.26 44.82 -2.37
C SER A 12 -62.30 43.75 -2.88
N ILE A 13 -62.22 43.56 -4.21
CA ILE A 13 -61.39 42.49 -4.80
C ILE A 13 -59.89 42.87 -4.85
N LYS A 14 -59.55 44.16 -4.90
CA LYS A 14 -58.15 44.62 -4.92
C LYS A 14 -57.42 44.48 -3.57
N SER A 15 -58.14 44.38 -2.46
CA SER A 15 -57.54 44.16 -1.13
C SER A 15 -57.05 42.72 -0.90
N LEU A 16 -57.57 41.75 -1.67
CA LEU A 16 -57.25 40.32 -1.51
C LEU A 16 -56.05 39.87 -2.35
N LEU A 17 -55.50 40.76 -3.19
CA LEU A 17 -54.32 40.50 -4.03
C LEU A 17 -53.19 41.50 -3.71
N LEU A 18 -53.01 41.85 -2.44
CA LEU A 18 -51.81 42.54 -2.00
C LEU A 18 -50.81 41.48 -1.52
N PRO A 19 -49.59 41.42 -2.07
CA PRO A 19 -48.54 40.55 -1.52
C PRO A 19 -48.37 40.88 -0.03
N PRO A 20 -48.07 39.89 0.82
CA PRO A 20 -47.93 40.12 2.26
C PRO A 20 -46.97 41.29 2.50
N PRO A 21 -47.28 42.17 3.48
CA PRO A 21 -46.48 43.36 3.73
C PRO A 21 -45.02 42.93 3.87
N SER A 22 -44.14 43.52 3.06
CA SER A 22 -42.73 43.20 3.10
C SER A 22 -42.25 43.38 4.54
N PRO A 23 -41.60 42.39 5.14
CA PRO A 23 -41.25 42.47 6.55
C PRO A 23 -40.42 43.73 6.80
N THR A 24 -40.81 44.52 7.81
CA THR A 24 -40.18 45.79 8.13
C THR A 24 -38.70 45.58 8.41
N ARG A 25 -37.87 46.59 8.13
CA ARG A 25 -36.42 46.52 8.38
C ARG A 25 -36.10 46.14 9.82
N GLU A 26 -36.88 46.66 10.76
CA GLU A 26 -36.77 46.37 12.19
C GLU A 26 -37.08 44.90 12.50
N LEU A 27 -38.14 44.35 11.92
CA LEU A 27 -38.48 42.94 12.08
C LEU A 27 -37.38 42.02 11.53
N ARG A 28 -36.80 42.35 10.37
CA ARG A 28 -35.68 41.59 9.80
C ARG A 28 -34.44 41.64 10.69
N ALA A 29 -34.13 42.80 11.27
CA ALA A 29 -33.00 42.96 12.18
C ALA A 29 -33.19 42.14 13.46
N ALA A 30 -34.40 42.14 14.03
CA ALA A 30 -34.73 41.34 15.20
C ALA A 30 -34.58 39.82 14.93
N LEU A 31 -35.06 39.35 13.79
CA LEU A 31 -34.93 37.95 13.38
C LEU A 31 -33.47 37.53 13.17
N ALA A 32 -32.66 38.38 12.53
CA ALA A 32 -31.24 38.11 12.34
C ALA A 32 -30.47 38.04 13.67
N GLU A 33 -30.85 38.87 14.64
CA GLU A 33 -30.27 38.88 15.98
C GLU A 33 -30.66 37.64 16.79
N ASP A 34 -31.93 37.19 16.70
CA ASP A 34 -32.39 35.93 17.29
C ASP A 34 -31.61 34.74 16.72
N GLU A 35 -31.46 34.69 15.39
CA GLU A 35 -30.72 33.62 14.72
C GLU A 35 -29.24 33.58 15.13
N ARG A 36 -28.63 34.77 15.29
CA ARG A 36 -27.26 34.89 15.80
C ARG A 36 -27.13 34.35 17.22
N ARG A 37 -28.02 34.75 18.12
CA ARG A 37 -28.04 34.26 19.51
C ARG A 37 -28.23 32.75 19.57
N GLN A 38 -29.07 32.20 18.71
CA GLN A 38 -29.29 30.76 18.63
C GLN A 38 -28.02 30.01 18.19
N ARG A 39 -27.34 30.49 17.13
CA ARG A 39 -26.08 29.90 16.63
C ARG A 39 -24.98 29.93 17.69
N GLU A 40 -24.82 31.05 18.39
CA GLU A 40 -23.83 31.17 19.47
C GLU A 40 -24.17 30.28 20.67
N GLY A 41 -25.45 30.18 21.05
CA GLY A 41 -25.91 29.30 22.12
C GLY A 41 -25.66 27.82 21.81
N GLU A 42 -25.93 27.40 20.58
CA GLU A 42 -25.65 26.05 20.11
C GLU A 42 -24.14 25.75 20.12
N ALA A 43 -23.31 26.70 19.66
CA ALA A 43 -21.86 26.57 19.67
C ALA A 43 -21.30 26.46 21.10
N LYS A 44 -21.82 27.24 22.05
CA LYS A 44 -21.48 27.13 23.48
C LYS A 44 -21.79 25.73 24.02
N LEU A 45 -23.00 25.22 23.75
CA LEU A 45 -23.41 23.88 24.19
C LEU A 45 -22.54 22.78 23.56
N ARG A 46 -22.18 22.92 22.29
CA ARG A 46 -21.28 22.01 21.59
C ARG A 46 -19.88 22.00 22.20
N ALA A 47 -19.32 23.17 22.49
CA ALA A 47 -18.00 23.31 23.10
C ALA A 47 -17.96 22.72 24.52
N LEU A 48 -19.02 22.91 25.30
CA LEU A 48 -19.17 22.28 26.62
C LEU A 48 -19.22 20.75 26.52
N ARG A 49 -20.01 20.20 25.59
CA ARG A 49 -20.07 18.75 25.33
C ARG A 49 -18.74 18.17 24.87
N GLN A 50 -17.94 18.96 24.14
CA GLN A 50 -16.61 18.57 23.67
C GLN A 50 -15.51 18.71 24.73
N GLY A 51 -15.80 19.33 25.89
CA GLY A 51 -14.84 19.46 26.98
C GLY A 51 -13.61 20.31 26.63
N VAL A 52 -13.81 21.43 25.93
CA VAL A 52 -12.72 22.30 25.47
C VAL A 52 -11.95 22.87 26.67
N PRO A 53 -10.64 22.63 26.80
CA PRO A 53 -9.88 22.92 28.02
C PRO A 53 -9.50 24.39 28.20
N ASP A 54 -9.44 25.17 27.11
CA ASP A 54 -9.02 26.58 27.13
C ASP A 54 -10.15 27.54 26.75
N TYR A 55 -10.26 28.64 27.50
CA TYR A 55 -11.29 29.65 27.25
C TYR A 55 -11.04 30.44 25.95
N GLY A 56 -9.78 30.64 25.57
CA GLY A 56 -9.43 31.29 24.30
C GLY A 56 -9.93 30.47 23.11
N GLN A 57 -9.70 29.15 23.14
CA GLN A 57 -10.21 28.22 22.13
C GLN A 57 -11.73 28.16 22.11
N PHE A 58 -12.37 28.11 23.28
CA PHE A 58 -13.83 28.17 23.41
C PHE A 58 -14.41 29.44 22.75
N ARG A 59 -13.89 30.61 23.13
CA ARG A 59 -14.42 31.91 22.71
C ARG A 59 -14.12 32.18 21.24
N SER A 60 -12.85 32.12 20.85
CA SER A 60 -12.41 32.52 19.51
C SER A 60 -12.66 31.43 18.47
N GLY A 61 -12.39 30.18 18.82
CA GLY A 61 -12.42 29.06 17.88
C GLY A 61 -13.82 28.48 17.65
N ILE A 62 -14.73 28.60 18.62
CA ILE A 62 -16.05 27.93 18.56
C ILE A 62 -17.21 28.92 18.59
N VAL A 63 -17.28 29.79 19.60
CA VAL A 63 -18.45 30.68 19.78
C VAL A 63 -18.45 31.81 18.74
N LEU A 64 -17.36 32.57 18.63
CA LEU A 64 -17.26 33.67 17.66
C LEU A 64 -17.24 33.15 16.21
N ALA A 65 -16.68 31.97 16.00
CA ALA A 65 -16.63 31.30 14.70
C ALA A 65 -17.92 30.54 14.34
N SER A 66 -18.98 30.61 15.15
CA SER A 66 -20.24 29.86 14.94
C SER A 66 -20.98 30.19 13.64
N HIS A 67 -20.69 31.35 13.04
CA HIS A 67 -21.23 31.78 11.76
C HIS A 67 -20.51 31.14 10.55
N LEU A 68 -19.39 30.45 10.78
CA LEU A 68 -18.65 29.76 9.71
C LEU A 68 -19.41 28.51 9.27
N LYS A 69 -19.60 28.38 7.95
CA LYS A 69 -20.20 27.19 7.35
C LYS A 69 -19.12 26.11 7.14
N PRO A 70 -19.45 24.81 7.27
CA PRO A 70 -18.56 23.75 6.83
C PRO A 70 -18.14 23.98 5.38
N LEU A 71 -16.87 23.79 5.06
CA LEU A 71 -16.37 23.93 3.69
C LEU A 71 -17.16 23.04 2.73
N ASP A 72 -17.66 23.62 1.64
CA ASP A 72 -18.25 22.84 0.57
C ASP A 72 -17.15 22.10 -0.23
N LYS A 73 -17.53 21.06 -0.97
CA LYS A 73 -16.62 20.33 -1.87
C LYS A 73 -16.01 21.26 -2.92
N LYS A 74 -16.71 22.35 -3.27
CA LYS A 74 -16.29 23.39 -4.23
C LYS A 74 -15.29 24.40 -3.64
N ASP A 75 -15.29 24.57 -2.31
CA ASP A 75 -14.40 25.51 -1.60
C ASP A 75 -13.02 24.91 -1.31
N ARG A 76 -12.79 23.65 -1.73
CA ARG A 76 -11.51 22.96 -1.58
C ARG A 76 -10.50 23.55 -2.58
N LEU A 77 -9.66 24.46 -2.11
CA LEU A 77 -8.49 24.95 -2.84
C LEU A 77 -7.46 23.82 -2.96
N GLY A 78 -7.57 23.03 -4.03
CA GLY A 78 -6.60 22.00 -4.40
C GLY A 78 -7.25 20.80 -5.08
N GLN A 79 -6.53 20.20 -6.05
CA GLN A 79 -6.85 18.86 -6.54
C GLN A 79 -7.05 17.96 -5.33
N ARG A 80 -8.14 17.18 -5.29
CA ARG A 80 -8.31 16.11 -4.30
C ARG A 80 -7.14 15.16 -4.47
N ARG A 81 -6.02 15.42 -3.80
CA ARG A 81 -5.06 14.39 -3.48
C ARG A 81 -5.89 13.39 -2.70
N ASN A 82 -6.20 12.27 -3.35
CA ASN A 82 -6.80 11.11 -2.75
C ASN A 82 -5.76 10.62 -1.75
N VAL A 83 -5.66 11.33 -0.62
CA VAL A 83 -4.88 10.90 0.53
C VAL A 83 -5.72 9.76 1.07
N LEU A 84 -5.53 8.60 0.44
CA LEU A 84 -5.94 7.34 0.98
C LEU A 84 -5.18 7.26 2.30
N TRP A 85 -5.89 7.60 3.38
CA TRP A 85 -5.36 7.58 4.75
C TRP A 85 -4.79 6.21 5.14
N ASN A 86 -5.04 5.23 4.27
CA ASN A 86 -4.38 3.95 4.21
C ASN A 86 -3.74 3.78 2.81
N PRO A 87 -2.42 3.89 2.64
CA PRO A 87 -1.76 3.56 1.37
C PRO A 87 -2.01 2.10 0.93
N CYS A 88 -2.50 1.26 1.85
CA CYS A 88 -2.90 -0.11 1.57
C CYS A 88 -4.39 -0.24 1.19
N ALA A 89 -5.26 0.78 1.23
CA ALA A 89 -6.69 0.58 0.94
C ALA A 89 -7.07 0.61 -0.56
N ALA A 90 -6.14 0.89 -1.46
CA ALA A 90 -6.46 0.91 -2.88
C ALA A 90 -6.69 -0.54 -3.35
N PRO A 91 -7.80 -0.84 -4.05
CA PRO A 91 -7.86 -2.00 -4.93
C PRO A 91 -6.97 -1.67 -6.12
N ALA A 92 -5.65 -1.76 -5.92
CA ALA A 92 -4.76 -1.85 -7.05
C ALA A 92 -5.09 -3.21 -7.68
N GLU A 93 -5.51 -3.20 -8.94
CA GLU A 93 -5.27 -4.32 -9.84
C GLU A 93 -3.75 -4.48 -10.00
N ALA A 94 -3.09 -4.85 -8.91
CA ALA A 94 -1.69 -5.18 -8.89
C ALA A 94 -1.62 -6.65 -9.23
N SER A 95 -1.71 -6.94 -10.52
CA SER A 95 -1.07 -8.14 -11.04
C SER A 95 0.36 -8.17 -10.49
N PRO A 96 0.88 -9.31 -10.00
CA PRO A 96 2.25 -9.43 -9.50
C PRO A 96 3.32 -9.30 -10.62
N ALA A 97 3.04 -8.52 -11.68
CA ALA A 97 3.83 -8.44 -12.91
C ALA A 97 5.13 -7.61 -12.77
N HIS A 98 5.41 -7.05 -11.59
CA HIS A 98 6.61 -6.27 -11.33
C HIS A 98 7.30 -6.79 -10.08
N LEU A 99 8.60 -7.07 -10.17
CA LEU A 99 9.41 -7.42 -9.00
C LEU A 99 9.44 -6.23 -8.03
N PRO A 100 9.19 -6.44 -6.72
CA PRO A 100 9.14 -5.36 -5.75
C PRO A 100 10.49 -4.67 -5.63
N GLY A 101 10.50 -3.34 -5.66
CA GLY A 101 11.71 -2.55 -5.42
C GLY A 101 11.91 -2.20 -3.94
N THR A 102 10.85 -2.35 -3.13
CA THR A 102 10.85 -1.95 -1.72
C THR A 102 10.17 -2.99 -0.81
N ALA A 103 10.46 -2.95 0.48
CA ALA A 103 9.89 -3.90 1.45
C ALA A 103 8.37 -3.75 1.56
N ALA A 104 7.83 -2.54 1.40
CA ALA A 104 6.39 -2.29 1.46
C ALA A 104 5.64 -2.92 0.27
N GLU A 105 6.20 -2.82 -0.93
CA GLU A 105 5.66 -3.49 -2.13
C GLU A 105 5.70 -5.00 -1.97
N PHE A 106 6.84 -5.54 -1.49
CA PHE A 106 6.96 -6.96 -1.19
C PHE A 106 5.86 -7.42 -0.21
N HIS A 107 5.72 -6.75 0.94
CA HIS A 107 4.71 -7.11 1.93
C HIS A 107 3.29 -7.05 1.38
N ARG A 108 2.98 -6.06 0.55
CA ARG A 108 1.69 -5.94 -0.12
C ARG A 108 1.44 -7.16 -1.00
N ASP A 109 2.38 -7.49 -1.88
CA ASP A 109 2.21 -8.54 -2.89
C ASP A 109 2.21 -9.93 -2.21
N TRP A 110 3.06 -10.13 -1.21
CA TRP A 110 3.14 -11.34 -0.37
C TRP A 110 1.83 -11.67 0.35
N ARG A 111 1.12 -10.66 0.86
CA ARG A 111 -0.13 -10.85 1.60
C ARG A 111 -1.36 -10.88 0.67
N ARG A 112 -1.35 -10.10 -0.42
CA ARG A 112 -2.53 -9.89 -1.26
C ARG A 112 -2.57 -10.77 -2.49
N CYS A 113 -1.45 -10.91 -3.19
CA CYS A 113 -1.42 -11.52 -4.51
C CYS A 113 -1.03 -13.00 -4.43
N LEU A 114 -0.12 -13.35 -3.52
CA LEU A 114 0.37 -14.72 -3.38
C LEU A 114 -0.48 -15.49 -2.37
N LYS A 115 -1.31 -16.41 -2.86
CA LYS A 115 -2.24 -17.20 -2.02
C LYS A 115 -1.76 -18.61 -1.77
N SER A 116 -1.08 -19.21 -2.75
CA SER A 116 -0.53 -20.55 -2.63
C SER A 116 0.93 -20.55 -2.17
N GLY A 117 1.34 -21.60 -1.45
CA GLY A 117 2.75 -21.82 -1.08
C GLY A 117 3.66 -21.94 -2.30
N THR A 118 3.19 -22.59 -3.37
CA THR A 118 3.96 -22.75 -4.62
C THR A 118 4.14 -21.44 -5.37
N GLU A 119 3.14 -20.54 -5.33
CA GLU A 119 3.26 -19.19 -5.90
C GLU A 119 4.28 -18.36 -5.11
N LYS A 120 4.21 -18.42 -3.78
CA LYS A 120 5.18 -17.78 -2.89
C LYS A 120 6.60 -18.28 -3.12
N TYR A 121 6.75 -19.59 -3.30
CA TYR A 121 8.04 -20.22 -3.59
C TYR A 121 8.62 -19.72 -4.92
N ARG A 122 7.83 -19.77 -6.01
CA ARG A 122 8.27 -19.28 -7.32
C ARG A 122 8.66 -17.80 -7.26
N PHE A 123 7.86 -16.99 -6.57
CA PHE A 123 8.13 -15.58 -6.41
C PHE A 123 9.45 -15.30 -5.66
N LEU A 124 9.76 -16.08 -4.61
CA LEU A 124 11.05 -15.99 -3.92
C LEU A 124 12.23 -16.34 -4.83
N LEU A 125 12.08 -17.35 -5.69
CA LEU A 125 13.10 -17.72 -6.67
C LEU A 125 13.28 -16.66 -7.77
N GLU A 126 12.17 -16.13 -8.31
CA GLU A 126 12.20 -15.08 -9.33
C GLU A 126 12.81 -13.78 -8.81
N LEU A 127 12.54 -13.42 -7.55
CA LEU A 127 13.15 -12.26 -6.91
C LEU A 127 14.64 -12.48 -6.63
N GLY A 128 15.00 -13.68 -6.20
CA GLY A 128 16.37 -14.08 -5.90
C GLY A 128 16.94 -13.47 -4.61
N GLY A 129 18.09 -14.01 -4.17
CA GLY A 129 18.73 -13.61 -2.91
C GLY A 129 19.19 -12.15 -2.90
N GLU A 130 19.84 -11.68 -3.97
CA GLU A 130 20.41 -10.33 -4.07
C GLU A 130 19.36 -9.22 -3.93
N ALA A 131 18.20 -9.36 -4.60
CA ALA A 131 17.12 -8.39 -4.45
C ALA A 131 16.50 -8.46 -3.05
N LEU A 132 16.31 -9.67 -2.51
CA LEU A 132 15.78 -9.87 -1.17
C LEU A 132 16.67 -9.24 -0.09
N GLY A 133 17.99 -9.39 -0.20
CA GLY A 133 18.97 -8.76 0.69
C GLY A 133 18.95 -7.23 0.61
N ARG A 134 18.76 -6.66 -0.59
CA ARG A 134 18.59 -5.20 -0.76
C ARG A 134 17.29 -4.68 -0.16
N ILE A 135 16.18 -5.39 -0.38
CA ILE A 135 14.84 -5.03 0.10
C ILE A 135 14.78 -5.08 1.64
N PHE A 136 15.34 -6.14 2.23
CA PHE A 136 15.28 -6.41 3.67
C PHE A 136 16.58 -6.10 4.42
N GLN A 137 17.45 -5.26 3.85
CA GLN A 137 18.76 -4.94 4.42
C GLN A 137 18.68 -4.50 5.90
N ALA A 138 17.65 -3.72 6.25
CA ALA A 138 17.43 -3.23 7.60
C ALA A 138 16.79 -4.30 8.51
N ASP A 139 15.73 -4.95 8.03
CA ASP A 139 14.97 -5.97 8.75
C ASP A 139 14.07 -6.71 7.75
N VAL A 140 13.92 -8.03 7.93
CA VAL A 140 12.94 -8.87 7.21
C VAL A 140 11.52 -8.60 7.72
N GLY A 141 11.41 -8.16 8.99
CA GLY A 141 10.15 -7.88 9.63
C GLY A 141 9.53 -9.12 10.29
N PHE A 142 8.69 -8.85 11.28
CA PHE A 142 8.12 -9.87 12.16
C PHE A 142 7.30 -10.92 11.41
N GLY A 143 7.59 -12.20 11.69
CA GLY A 143 6.85 -13.36 11.16
C GLY A 143 7.16 -13.73 9.71
N LEU A 144 7.75 -12.82 8.93
CA LEU A 144 8.00 -13.08 7.51
C LEU A 144 9.13 -14.10 7.29
N LEU A 145 10.16 -14.09 8.14
CA LEU A 145 11.25 -15.07 8.07
C LEU A 145 10.74 -16.51 8.25
N GLY A 146 9.86 -16.73 9.23
CA GLY A 146 9.27 -18.05 9.48
C GLY A 146 8.45 -18.53 8.29
N GLU A 147 7.62 -17.65 7.72
CA GLU A 147 6.87 -17.94 6.49
C GLU A 147 7.78 -18.32 5.32
N PHE A 148 8.90 -17.62 5.12
CA PHE A 148 9.87 -17.97 4.07
C PHE A 148 10.44 -19.37 4.28
N LEU A 149 10.87 -19.70 5.50
CA LEU A 149 11.46 -20.99 5.81
C LEU A 149 10.47 -22.14 5.58
N THR A 150 9.21 -21.96 5.99
CA THR A 150 8.15 -22.94 5.77
C THR A 150 7.85 -23.13 4.29
N VAL A 151 7.66 -22.03 3.53
CA VAL A 151 7.38 -22.10 2.09
C VAL A 151 8.52 -22.79 1.33
N LEU A 152 9.78 -22.49 1.67
CA LEU A 152 10.96 -23.13 1.10
C LEU A 152 11.01 -24.63 1.46
N ALA A 153 10.75 -24.99 2.72
CA ALA A 153 10.76 -26.39 3.16
C ALA A 153 9.71 -27.25 2.42
N GLU A 154 8.52 -26.69 2.20
CA GLU A 154 7.40 -27.38 1.57
C GLU A 154 7.55 -27.55 0.05
N ASN A 155 8.24 -26.62 -0.63
CA ASN A 155 8.22 -26.54 -2.10
C ASN A 155 9.61 -26.68 -2.76
N ILE A 156 10.66 -27.07 -2.02
CA ILE A 156 12.01 -27.19 -2.58
C ILE A 156 12.11 -28.26 -3.67
N HIS A 157 12.76 -27.92 -4.79
CA HIS A 157 13.08 -28.84 -5.87
C HIS A 157 14.60 -29.07 -5.98
N PRO A 158 15.05 -30.24 -6.49
CA PRO A 158 16.47 -30.56 -6.64
C PRO A 158 17.31 -29.54 -7.41
N GLY A 159 16.73 -28.94 -8.46
CA GLY A 159 17.41 -27.94 -9.30
C GLY A 159 17.62 -26.57 -8.64
N ASP A 160 16.87 -26.26 -7.59
CA ASP A 160 16.84 -24.91 -7.00
C ASP A 160 17.80 -24.74 -5.82
N ARG A 161 18.58 -25.79 -5.47
CA ARG A 161 19.46 -25.80 -4.29
C ARG A 161 20.32 -24.55 -4.19
N ALA A 162 20.98 -24.17 -5.28
CA ALA A 162 21.86 -22.99 -5.32
C ALA A 162 21.10 -21.68 -5.07
N ALA A 163 19.93 -21.51 -5.69
CA ALA A 163 19.09 -20.33 -5.51
C ALA A 163 18.56 -20.22 -4.07
N VAL A 164 18.10 -21.33 -3.49
CA VAL A 164 17.63 -21.38 -2.10
C VAL A 164 18.75 -21.03 -1.13
N LEU A 165 19.97 -21.55 -1.34
CA LEU A 165 21.12 -21.20 -0.50
C LEU A 165 21.48 -19.72 -0.60
N GLN A 166 21.45 -19.12 -1.79
CA GLN A 166 21.67 -17.68 -1.95
C GLN A 166 20.61 -16.85 -1.23
N ILE A 167 19.34 -17.26 -1.28
CA ILE A 167 18.25 -16.61 -0.54
C ILE A 167 18.53 -16.67 0.97
N LEU A 168 18.84 -17.86 1.51
CA LEU A 168 19.15 -18.04 2.93
C LEU A 168 20.37 -17.22 3.37
N GLN A 169 21.42 -17.16 2.54
CA GLN A 169 22.60 -16.35 2.80
C GLN A 169 22.28 -14.85 2.83
N SER A 170 21.45 -14.39 1.89
CA SER A 170 21.02 -12.99 1.83
C SER A 170 20.16 -12.60 3.04
N LEU A 171 19.28 -13.50 3.50
CA LEU A 171 18.48 -13.31 4.71
C LEU A 171 19.35 -13.27 5.98
N ALA A 172 20.36 -14.14 6.05
CA ALA A 172 21.31 -14.17 7.16
C ALA A 172 22.15 -12.89 7.26
N GLY A 173 22.36 -12.19 6.14
CA GLY A 173 23.07 -10.91 6.07
C GLY A 173 22.29 -9.69 6.58
N THR A 174 21.01 -9.84 6.95
CA THR A 174 20.18 -8.72 7.42
C THR A 174 20.54 -8.30 8.85
N LYS A 175 20.46 -6.98 9.15
CA LYS A 175 20.93 -6.44 10.45
C LYS A 175 20.25 -7.04 11.68
N ARG A 176 18.98 -7.45 11.54
CA ARG A 176 18.14 -8.00 12.63
C ARG A 176 17.90 -9.50 12.50
N PHE A 177 18.73 -10.22 11.74
CA PHE A 177 18.54 -11.66 11.53
C PHE A 177 18.45 -12.45 12.85
N GLY A 178 19.37 -12.22 13.80
CA GLY A 178 19.37 -12.92 15.08
C GLY A 178 18.09 -12.73 15.90
N LEU A 179 17.51 -11.52 15.86
CA LEU A 179 16.21 -11.25 16.50
C LEU A 179 15.08 -12.02 15.81
N ASN A 180 15.05 -12.01 14.48
CA ASN A 180 14.04 -12.73 13.71
C ASN A 180 14.10 -14.25 13.97
N VAL A 181 15.32 -14.82 14.08
CA VAL A 181 15.51 -16.24 14.43
C VAL A 181 15.04 -16.54 15.86
N ALA A 182 15.31 -15.65 16.82
CA ALA A 182 14.87 -15.82 18.20
C ALA A 182 13.33 -15.81 18.34
N LEU A 183 12.65 -15.10 17.44
CA LEU A 183 11.18 -14.97 17.41
C LEU A 183 10.47 -16.10 16.64
N LEU A 184 11.20 -17.03 16.02
CA LEU A 184 10.61 -18.19 15.36
C LEU A 184 9.90 -19.09 16.39
N SER A 185 8.68 -19.51 16.03
CA SER A 185 7.93 -20.53 16.75
C SER A 185 8.61 -21.90 16.64
N GLN A 186 8.18 -22.84 17.50
CA GLN A 186 8.72 -24.20 17.48
C GLN A 186 8.44 -24.92 16.15
N ALA A 187 7.24 -24.74 15.59
CA ALA A 187 6.86 -25.31 14.30
C ALA A 187 7.74 -24.77 13.15
N GLU A 188 7.98 -23.45 13.11
CA GLU A 188 8.84 -22.84 12.08
C GLU A 188 10.31 -23.29 12.21
N LYS A 189 10.80 -23.50 13.45
CA LYS A 189 12.13 -24.07 13.69
C LYS A 189 12.21 -25.49 13.14
N GLU A 190 11.20 -26.32 13.34
CA GLU A 190 11.15 -27.68 12.79
C GLU A 190 11.13 -27.66 11.25
N SER A 191 10.33 -26.79 10.63
CA SER A 191 10.35 -26.58 9.18
C SER A 191 11.72 -26.14 8.68
N SER A 192 12.42 -25.27 9.42
CA SER A 192 13.78 -24.85 9.07
C SER A 192 14.77 -26.02 9.12
N GLN A 193 14.69 -26.89 10.13
CA GLN A 193 15.54 -28.07 10.23
C GLN A 193 15.27 -29.05 9.09
N ASP A 194 14.00 -29.25 8.74
CA ASP A 194 13.60 -30.08 7.59
C ASP A 194 14.17 -29.53 6.27
N LEU A 195 14.09 -28.22 6.05
CA LEU A 195 14.71 -27.55 4.91
C LEU A 195 16.22 -27.82 4.83
N PHE A 196 16.96 -27.65 5.93
CA PHE A 196 18.41 -27.91 5.93
C PHE A 196 18.73 -29.39 5.69
N ARG A 197 17.95 -30.33 6.22
CA ARG A 197 18.11 -31.77 5.92
C ARG A 197 17.90 -32.04 4.42
N LYS A 198 16.84 -31.49 3.82
CA LYS A 198 16.59 -31.60 2.38
C LYS A 198 17.76 -31.04 1.57
N LEU A 199 18.23 -29.84 1.90
CA LEU A 199 19.38 -29.19 1.22
C LEU A 199 20.69 -30.00 1.31
N GLN A 200 20.90 -30.73 2.40
CA GLN A 200 22.06 -31.60 2.58
C GLN A 200 21.97 -32.89 1.75
N MET A 201 20.75 -33.40 1.53
CA MET A 201 20.51 -34.60 0.73
C MET A 201 20.47 -34.33 -0.77
N LEU A 202 20.23 -33.08 -1.18
CA LEU A 202 20.25 -32.68 -2.59
C LEU A 202 21.71 -32.64 -3.11
N PRO A 203 22.01 -33.32 -4.22
CA PRO A 203 23.33 -33.26 -4.83
C PRO A 203 23.65 -31.83 -5.28
N GLU A 204 24.92 -31.43 -5.22
CA GLU A 204 25.36 -30.24 -5.92
C GLU A 204 25.15 -30.45 -7.42
N SER A 205 24.34 -29.59 -8.05
CA SER A 205 24.31 -29.49 -9.50
C SER A 205 25.72 -29.14 -9.97
N ALA A 206 26.39 -30.14 -10.54
CA ALA A 206 27.70 -30.01 -11.13
C ALA A 206 27.58 -29.21 -12.44
N GLU A 207 27.76 -27.90 -12.37
CA GLU A 207 28.07 -27.08 -13.54
C GLU A 207 29.30 -26.23 -13.23
N GLY A 208 30.46 -26.65 -13.76
CA GLY A 208 31.72 -25.92 -13.60
C GLY A 208 33.02 -26.70 -13.76
N GLN A 209 33.10 -27.71 -14.66
CA GLN A 209 34.39 -28.15 -15.22
C GLN A 209 34.28 -28.17 -16.74
N GLU A 210 34.46 -27.01 -17.35
CA GLU A 210 34.79 -26.92 -18.76
C GLU A 210 36.13 -27.64 -18.99
N HIS A 211 36.09 -28.58 -19.93
CA HIS A 211 37.21 -29.31 -20.48
C HIS A 211 38.38 -28.38 -20.83
N GLN A 212 39.43 -28.37 -20.01
CA GLN A 212 40.79 -28.13 -20.48
C GLN A 212 41.58 -29.43 -20.32
N GLY A 213 42.05 -29.99 -21.44
CA GLY A 213 43.13 -30.99 -21.41
C GLY A 213 42.81 -32.36 -22.00
N TRP A 214 42.61 -32.43 -23.32
CA TRP A 214 42.98 -33.56 -24.18
C TRP A 214 43.28 -32.93 -25.56
N GLN A 215 44.44 -33.05 -26.21
CA GLN A 215 45.53 -34.00 -26.11
C GLN A 215 46.85 -33.34 -26.55
N GLU A 216 47.93 -33.62 -25.83
CA GLU A 216 49.26 -33.67 -26.43
C GLU A 216 49.90 -35.03 -26.12
N GLN A 217 50.45 -35.62 -27.18
CA GLN A 217 51.45 -36.69 -27.22
C GLN A 217 50.99 -38.16 -27.19
N GLY A 218 51.01 -38.73 -28.40
CA GLY A 218 51.04 -40.16 -28.65
C GLY A 218 51.82 -40.51 -29.92
N LYS A 219 53.13 -40.75 -29.75
CA LYS A 219 53.98 -41.68 -30.52
C LYS A 219 54.53 -41.26 -31.90
N ARG A 220 55.75 -40.74 -31.81
CA ARG A 220 56.98 -41.14 -32.52
C ARG A 220 56.91 -42.52 -33.21
N GLY A 221 57.20 -42.53 -34.52
CA GLY A 221 58.05 -43.53 -35.18
C GLY A 221 57.37 -44.63 -35.97
N SER A 222 57.25 -44.44 -37.29
CA SER A 222 57.69 -45.47 -38.24
C SER A 222 57.93 -44.83 -39.62
N GLU A 223 59.20 -44.60 -39.94
CA GLU A 223 59.67 -44.42 -41.30
C GLU A 223 59.52 -45.75 -42.05
N LYS A 224 58.98 -45.72 -43.27
CA LYS A 224 59.66 -46.33 -44.43
C LYS A 224 58.96 -46.05 -45.75
N THR A 225 59.79 -45.47 -46.62
CA THR A 225 60.01 -45.80 -48.04
C THR A 225 59.03 -45.37 -49.12
N GLN A 226 59.69 -44.85 -50.16
CA GLN A 226 59.38 -44.89 -51.60
C GLN A 226 58.44 -43.81 -52.12
N SER A 227 58.71 -43.10 -53.22
CA SER A 227 59.89 -42.81 -54.05
C SER A 227 59.36 -42.13 -55.32
N LEU A 228 60.17 -41.28 -55.97
CA LEU A 228 60.05 -40.82 -57.37
C LEU A 228 58.84 -39.89 -57.59
N THR A 229 58.82 -38.84 -58.43
CA THR A 229 59.51 -38.33 -59.64
C THR A 229 58.67 -37.05 -59.95
N SER A 230 59.06 -35.98 -60.61
CA SER A 230 60.17 -35.57 -61.46
C SER A 230 59.79 -34.17 -61.96
N ALA A 231 60.81 -33.35 -62.23
CA ALA A 231 60.84 -32.20 -63.16
C ALA A 231 59.92 -31.01 -62.89
#